data_AF-A0A7W1LUA1-F1
#
_entry.id   AF-A0A7W1LUA1-F1
#
_cell.length_a   1.000
_cell.length_b   1.000
_cell.length_c   1.000
_cell.angle_alpha   90.00
_cell.angle_beta   90.00
_cell.angle_gamma   90.00
#
_symmetry.space_group_name_H-M   'P 1'
#
loop_
_entity.id
_entity.type
_entity.pdbx_description
1 polymer ?
#
loop_
_entity_poly.entity_id
_entity_poly.type
_entity_poly.pdbx_seq_one_letter_code
_entity_poly.pdbx_strand_id
1 'polypeptide(L)'
;MATTHQDSAADVARATALARMKRVATGLFVLAVVVFLVANAYDDRATWIRYVRAFAEAAMVGALADWFAVTALFRHPLGLPIPHTAIVPRRKDEIGRGLGEFVEGNFLSREVLDERLAEARLAERLGVWLTDPHNAKRLADALADAVGAVVEVLDDAELQAGIERVVEDRVERIDAAPLVARVVDASMRSGHHQRLLDSVLVSLDGFLGDNRSTFR
;
A
#
# COMPACT_ATOMS: atom_id res chain seq x y z
N MET A 1 -26.94 19.02 10.25
CA MET A 1 -27.61 19.11 8.92
C MET A 1 -27.73 20.58 8.50
N ALA A 2 -26.61 21.31 8.41
CA ALA A 2 -26.58 22.75 8.10
C ALA A 2 -25.43 23.19 7.14
N THR A 3 -24.58 22.26 6.70
CA THR A 3 -23.36 22.57 5.92
C THR A 3 -23.60 22.63 4.40
N THR A 4 -24.58 21.90 3.87
CA THR A 4 -24.82 21.78 2.41
C THR A 4 -25.19 23.10 1.72
N HIS A 5 -25.84 24.04 2.43
CA HIS A 5 -26.22 25.34 1.84
C HIS A 5 -25.07 26.36 1.82
N GLN A 6 -24.12 26.26 2.75
CA GLN A 6 -22.99 27.19 2.86
C GLN A 6 -21.92 26.90 1.79
N ASP A 7 -21.66 25.61 1.54
CA ASP A 7 -20.73 25.16 0.50
C ASP A 7 -21.25 25.55 -0.90
N SER A 8 -22.56 25.40 -1.16
CA SER A 8 -23.16 25.78 -2.44
C SER A 8 -23.06 27.27 -2.75
N ALA A 9 -23.29 28.15 -1.76
CA ALA A 9 -23.16 29.59 -1.97
C ALA A 9 -21.70 30.02 -2.21
N ALA A 10 -20.75 29.43 -1.48
CA ALA A 10 -19.32 29.67 -1.66
C ALA A 10 -18.82 29.19 -3.02
N ASP A 11 -19.30 28.04 -3.48
CA ASP A 11 -18.92 27.48 -4.78
C ASP A 11 -19.47 28.30 -5.95
N VAL A 12 -20.69 28.83 -5.84
CA VAL A 12 -21.24 29.79 -6.81
C VAL A 12 -20.40 31.07 -6.86
N ALA A 13 -19.97 31.59 -5.71
CA ALA A 13 -19.08 32.75 -5.64
C ALA A 13 -17.71 32.47 -6.28
N ARG A 14 -17.13 31.28 -6.06
CA ARG A 14 -15.87 30.86 -6.69
C ARG A 14 -16.02 30.70 -8.20
N ALA A 15 -17.11 30.08 -8.66
CA ALA A 15 -17.38 29.87 -10.07
C ALA A 15 -17.54 31.21 -10.82
N THR A 16 -18.26 32.16 -10.24
CA THR A 16 -18.43 33.50 -10.82
C THR A 16 -17.11 34.28 -10.84
N ALA A 17 -16.31 34.22 -9.76
CA ALA A 17 -14.97 34.81 -9.73
C ALA A 17 -14.04 34.22 -10.79
N LEU A 18 -14.04 32.89 -10.95
CA LEU A 18 -13.28 32.18 -11.98
C LEU A 18 -13.71 32.59 -13.38
N ALA A 19 -15.01 32.68 -13.65
CA ALA A 19 -15.54 33.14 -14.94
C ALA A 19 -15.11 34.57 -15.26
N ARG A 20 -15.15 35.48 -14.26
CA ARG A 20 -14.66 36.85 -14.41
C ARG A 20 -13.18 36.88 -14.74
N MET A 21 -12.36 36.13 -14.00
CA MET A 21 -10.91 36.07 -14.22
C MET A 21 -10.56 35.53 -15.60
N LYS A 22 -11.25 34.47 -16.06
CA LYS A 22 -11.11 33.94 -17.42
C LYS A 22 -11.43 34.99 -18.48
N ARG A 23 -12.53 35.73 -18.33
CA ARG A 23 -12.89 36.82 -19.27
C ARG A 23 -11.84 37.92 -19.31
N VAL A 24 -11.32 38.32 -18.14
CA VAL A 24 -10.25 39.34 -18.08
C VAL A 24 -8.97 38.83 -18.74
N ALA A 25 -8.53 37.60 -18.43
CA ALA A 25 -7.33 37.01 -19.03
C ALA A 25 -7.45 36.85 -20.55
N THR A 26 -8.59 36.33 -21.05
CA THR A 26 -8.86 36.24 -22.49
C THR A 26 -8.97 37.62 -23.14
N GLY A 27 -9.58 38.60 -22.47
CA GLY A 27 -9.65 39.98 -22.95
C GLY A 27 -8.28 40.63 -23.09
N LEU A 28 -7.42 40.47 -22.09
CA LEU A 28 -6.03 40.96 -22.14
C LEU A 28 -5.21 40.27 -23.23
N PHE A 29 -5.40 38.96 -23.44
CA PHE A 29 -4.76 38.24 -24.53
C PHE A 29 -5.20 38.76 -25.90
N VAL A 30 -6.52 38.89 -26.12
CA VAL A 30 -7.06 39.44 -27.37
C VAL A 30 -6.57 40.87 -27.59
N LEU A 31 -6.53 41.70 -26.54
CA LEU A 31 -5.97 43.05 -26.62
C LEU A 31 -4.50 43.02 -27.06
N ALA A 32 -3.66 42.17 -26.47
CA ALA A 32 -2.26 42.02 -26.87
C ALA A 32 -2.12 41.61 -28.34
N VAL A 33 -2.95 40.66 -28.81
CA VAL A 33 -3.00 40.25 -30.22
C VAL A 33 -3.39 41.42 -31.13
N VAL A 34 -4.43 42.18 -30.79
CA VAL A 34 -4.86 43.34 -31.57
C VAL A 34 -3.77 44.41 -31.61
N VAL A 35 -3.15 44.73 -30.48
CA VAL A 35 -2.03 45.70 -30.42
C VAL A 35 -0.86 45.23 -31.27
N PHE A 36 -0.52 43.93 -31.23
CA PHE A 36 0.52 43.35 -32.07
C PHE A 36 0.20 43.49 -33.57
N LEU A 37 -1.01 43.11 -33.99
CA LEU A 37 -1.44 43.19 -35.38
C LEU A 37 -1.45 44.63 -35.90
N VAL A 38 -1.95 45.57 -35.11
CA VAL A 38 -1.95 46.99 -35.44
C VAL A 38 -0.51 47.51 -35.54
N ALA A 39 0.33 47.27 -34.53
CA ALA A 39 1.73 47.70 -34.54
C ALA A 39 2.53 47.08 -35.69
N ASN A 40 2.20 45.85 -36.10
CA ASN A 40 2.82 45.17 -37.24
C ASN A 40 2.36 45.70 -38.60
N ALA A 41 1.16 46.29 -38.68
CA ALA A 41 0.64 46.87 -39.92
C ALA A 41 1.20 48.27 -40.24
N TYR A 42 1.77 48.97 -39.24
CA TYR A 42 2.44 50.26 -39.45
C TYR A 42 3.90 50.08 -39.86
N ASP A 43 4.33 50.89 -40.82
CA ASP A 43 5.70 50.94 -41.35
C ASP A 43 6.70 51.35 -40.25
N ASP A 44 7.89 50.74 -40.19
CA ASP A 44 8.90 50.82 -39.10
C ASP A 44 9.55 52.21 -38.90
N ARG A 45 8.92 53.28 -39.43
CA ARG A 45 9.44 54.66 -39.45
C ARG A 45 9.54 55.29 -38.06
N ALA A 46 8.79 54.80 -37.08
CA ALA A 46 8.80 55.33 -35.72
C ALA A 46 9.33 54.29 -34.71
N THR A 47 10.47 54.60 -34.08
CA THR A 47 11.17 53.71 -33.13
C THR A 47 10.29 53.25 -31.96
N TRP A 48 9.32 54.06 -31.54
CA TRP A 48 8.41 53.68 -30.44
C TRP A 48 7.46 52.53 -30.82
N ILE A 49 7.05 52.42 -32.09
CA ILE A 49 6.18 51.35 -32.58
C ILE A 49 6.87 50.00 -32.45
N ARG A 50 8.19 49.95 -32.65
CA ARG A 50 8.99 48.72 -32.46
C ARG A 50 8.97 48.23 -31.01
N TYR A 51 9.02 49.12 -30.03
CA TYR A 51 8.89 48.74 -28.61
C TYR A 51 7.49 48.20 -28.28
N VAL A 52 6.45 48.84 -28.82
CA VAL A 52 5.06 48.36 -28.64
C VAL A 52 4.85 46.99 -29.28
N ARG A 53 5.38 46.77 -30.50
CA ARG A 53 5.35 45.48 -31.19
C ARG A 53 6.03 44.40 -30.36
N ALA A 54 7.26 44.65 -29.90
CA ALA A 54 8.02 43.69 -29.11
C ALA A 54 7.34 43.37 -27.77
N PHE A 55 6.76 44.36 -27.11
CA PHE A 55 5.99 44.15 -25.88
C PHE A 55 4.74 43.31 -26.11
N ALA A 56 3.97 43.61 -27.16
CA ALA A 56 2.75 42.87 -27.49
C ALA A 56 3.07 41.42 -27.92
N GLU A 57 4.16 41.22 -28.67
CA GLU A 57 4.68 39.91 -29.03
C GLU A 57 5.07 39.10 -27.79
N ALA A 58 5.86 39.70 -26.88
CA ALA A 58 6.27 39.06 -25.64
C ALA A 58 5.07 38.72 -24.74
N ALA A 59 4.08 39.61 -24.63
CA ALA A 59 2.86 39.37 -23.86
C ALA A 59 2.03 38.20 -24.43
N MET A 60 1.88 38.14 -25.76
CA MET A 60 1.16 37.06 -26.44
C MET A 60 1.86 35.70 -26.25
N VAL A 61 3.18 35.64 -26.49
CA VAL A 61 3.96 34.41 -26.32
C VAL A 61 3.98 33.98 -24.85
N GLY A 62 4.13 34.92 -23.91
CA GLY A 62 4.09 34.64 -22.48
C GLY A 62 2.76 34.04 -22.02
N ALA A 63 1.64 34.58 -22.50
CA ALA A 63 0.31 34.04 -22.21
C ALA A 63 0.11 32.61 -22.76
N LEU A 64 0.62 32.33 -23.97
CA LEU A 64 0.58 30.98 -24.56
C LEU A 64 1.47 30.00 -23.78
N ALA A 65 2.64 30.43 -23.33
CA ALA A 65 3.55 29.62 -22.54
C ALA A 65 2.96 29.25 -21.17
N ASP A 66 2.34 30.19 -20.48
CA ASP A 66 1.65 29.94 -19.20
C ASP A 66 0.48 28.95 -19.38
N TRP A 67 -0.34 29.15 -20.42
CA TRP A 67 -1.42 28.20 -20.74
C TRP A 67 -0.88 26.80 -21.01
N PHE A 68 0.22 26.70 -21.76
CA PHE A 68 0.88 25.43 -22.04
C PHE A 68 1.42 24.78 -20.76
N ALA A 69 2.08 25.53 -19.88
CA ALA A 69 2.68 25.02 -18.65
C ALA A 69 1.63 24.40 -17.71
N VAL A 70 0.55 25.14 -17.42
CA VAL A 70 -0.53 24.65 -16.55
C VAL A 70 -1.23 23.45 -17.20
N THR A 71 -1.49 23.53 -18.50
CA THR A 71 -2.11 22.43 -19.24
C THR A 71 -1.23 21.19 -19.22
N ALA A 72 0.07 21.31 -19.49
CA ALA A 72 1.04 20.21 -19.47
C ALA A 72 1.27 19.62 -18.08
N LEU A 73 1.00 20.36 -17.00
CA LEU A 73 1.05 19.81 -15.66
C LEU A 73 -0.08 18.78 -15.45
N PHE A 74 -1.28 19.07 -15.93
CA PHE A 74 -2.49 18.28 -15.63
C PHE A 74 -3.02 17.40 -16.77
N ARG A 75 -2.72 17.73 -18.03
CA ARG A 75 -3.30 17.11 -19.22
C ARG A 75 -2.39 17.25 -20.45
N HIS A 76 -2.80 16.66 -21.56
CA HIS A 76 -2.13 16.82 -22.84
C HIS A 76 -2.58 18.10 -23.55
N PRO A 77 -1.68 19.04 -23.87
CA PRO A 77 -2.04 20.24 -24.62
C PRO A 77 -2.57 19.86 -26.01
N LEU A 78 -3.66 20.49 -26.44
CA LEU A 78 -4.37 20.20 -27.69
C LEU A 78 -4.86 18.74 -27.85
N GLY A 79 -4.84 17.92 -26.78
CA GLY A 79 -5.18 16.50 -26.85
C GLY A 79 -4.10 15.62 -27.50
N LEU A 80 -2.93 16.17 -27.81
CA LEU A 80 -1.83 15.43 -28.43
C LEU A 80 -0.94 14.82 -27.35
N PRO A 81 -0.62 13.50 -27.41
CA PRO A 81 0.22 12.84 -26.41
C PRO A 81 1.70 13.19 -26.59
N ILE A 82 2.04 14.45 -26.30
CA ILE A 82 3.41 14.95 -26.36
C ILE A 82 4.20 14.35 -25.18
N PRO A 83 5.40 13.78 -25.43
CA PRO A 83 6.24 13.25 -24.36
C PRO A 83 6.54 14.32 -23.30
N HIS A 84 6.63 13.93 -22.03
CA HIS A 84 6.87 14.81 -20.87
C HIS A 84 5.75 15.83 -20.54
N THR A 85 4.53 15.65 -21.06
CA THR A 85 3.33 16.38 -20.60
C THR A 85 2.45 15.49 -19.70
N ALA A 86 1.37 16.04 -19.14
CA ALA A 86 0.56 15.43 -18.09
C ALA A 86 1.41 14.94 -16.90
N ILE A 87 2.30 15.82 -16.40
CA ILE A 87 3.30 15.46 -15.37
C ILE A 87 2.64 14.92 -14.10
N VAL A 88 1.58 15.55 -13.61
CA VAL A 88 0.88 15.15 -12.37
C VAL A 88 0.21 13.79 -12.53
N PRO A 89 -0.65 13.54 -13.55
CA PRO A 89 -1.20 12.19 -13.78
C PRO A 89 -0.12 11.11 -13.92
N ARG A 90 0.99 11.41 -14.59
CA ARG A 90 2.07 10.45 -14.87
C ARG A 90 2.89 10.10 -13.63
N ARG A 91 3.08 11.05 -12.70
CA ARG A 91 3.88 10.87 -11.47
C ARG A 91 3.03 10.83 -10.20
N LYS A 92 1.72 10.57 -10.31
CA LYS A 92 0.79 10.58 -9.17
C LYS A 92 1.23 9.69 -8.01
N ASP A 93 1.80 8.52 -8.30
CA ASP A 93 2.21 7.55 -7.28
C ASP A 93 3.48 8.00 -6.53
N GLU A 94 4.41 8.65 -7.25
CA GLU A 94 5.61 9.25 -6.67
C GLU A 94 5.24 10.45 -5.78
N ILE A 95 4.36 11.33 -6.27
CA ILE A 95 3.84 12.47 -5.51
C ILE A 95 3.08 11.99 -4.27
N GLY A 96 2.25 10.95 -4.41
CA GLY A 96 1.49 10.36 -3.31
C GLY A 96 2.38 9.79 -2.22
N ARG A 97 3.48 9.11 -2.59
CA ARG A 97 4.46 8.60 -1.63
C ARG A 97 5.14 9.73 -0.85
N GLY A 98 5.63 10.76 -1.55
CA GLY A 98 6.25 11.92 -0.91
C GLY A 98 5.28 12.69 -0.01
N LEU A 99 4.01 12.81 -0.41
CA LEU A 99 2.98 13.41 0.44
C LEU A 99 2.69 12.55 1.67
N GLY A 100 2.69 11.22 1.52
CA GLY A 100 2.56 10.27 2.63
C GLY A 100 3.68 10.43 3.65
N GLU A 101 4.94 10.39 3.19
CA GLU A 101 6.13 10.61 4.04
C GLU A 101 6.10 11.98 4.73
N PHE A 102 5.64 13.03 4.03
CA PHE A 102 5.47 14.35 4.61
C PHE A 102 4.41 14.38 5.71
N VAL A 103 3.23 13.80 5.46
CA VAL A 103 2.15 13.73 6.46
C VAL A 103 2.57 12.89 7.65
N GLU A 104 3.25 11.77 7.41
CA GLU A 104 3.81 10.93 8.44
C GLU A 104 4.80 11.70 9.32
N GLY A 105 5.81 12.31 8.70
CA GLY A 105 6.87 13.01 9.44
C GLY A 105 6.42 14.29 10.15
N ASN A 106 5.40 15.00 9.65
CA ASN A 106 4.99 16.30 10.20
C ASN A 106 3.73 16.25 11.06
N PHE A 107 2.81 15.31 10.79
CA PHE A 107 1.51 15.26 11.47
C PHE A 107 1.25 13.96 12.23
N LEU A 108 1.92 12.86 11.85
CA LEU A 108 1.83 11.57 12.55
C LEU A 108 3.15 11.23 13.24
N SER A 109 3.95 12.23 13.59
CA SER A 109 5.12 12.00 14.43
C SER A 109 4.66 11.50 15.80
N ARG A 110 5.47 10.65 16.43
CA ARG A 110 5.16 10.11 17.76
C ARG A 110 4.86 11.23 18.75
N GLU A 111 5.63 12.31 18.70
CA GLU A 111 5.49 13.47 19.58
C GLU A 111 4.13 14.16 19.41
N VAL A 112 3.72 14.41 18.17
CA VAL A 112 2.42 15.03 17.86
C VAL A 112 1.27 14.08 18.23
N LEU A 113 1.40 12.78 17.94
CA LEU A 113 0.41 11.78 18.31
C LEU A 113 0.24 11.65 19.83
N ASP A 114 1.35 11.56 20.56
CA ASP A 114 1.34 11.43 22.02
C ASP A 114 0.68 12.67 22.67
N GLU A 115 1.00 13.88 22.19
CA GLU A 115 0.37 15.12 22.65
C GLU A 115 -1.14 15.13 22.37
N ARG A 116 -1.56 14.79 21.15
CA ARG A 116 -2.99 14.75 20.78
C ARG A 116 -3.76 13.66 21.51
N LEU A 117 -3.15 12.50 21.75
CA LEU A 117 -3.76 11.41 22.51
C LEU A 117 -3.91 11.79 24.00
N ALA A 118 -2.92 12.48 24.56
CA ALA A 118 -2.99 13.00 25.92
C ALA A 118 -4.09 14.07 26.05
N GLU A 119 -4.18 15.02 25.12
CA GLU A 119 -5.25 16.04 25.09
C GLU A 119 -6.64 15.43 24.95
N ALA A 120 -6.78 14.41 24.10
CA ALA A 120 -8.07 13.78 23.84
C ALA A 120 -8.57 12.90 25.00
N ARG A 121 -7.72 12.62 26.01
CA ARG A 121 -8.02 11.80 27.20
C ARG A 121 -8.74 10.50 26.83
N LEU A 122 -8.28 9.85 25.76
CA LEU A 122 -8.97 8.71 25.17
C LEU A 122 -9.10 7.54 26.16
N ALA A 123 -8.03 7.26 26.91
CA ALA A 123 -8.02 6.21 27.92
C ALA A 123 -9.02 6.46 29.06
N GLU A 124 -9.14 7.71 29.52
CA GLU A 124 -10.11 8.10 30.55
C GLU A 124 -11.54 7.93 30.01
N ARG A 125 -11.82 8.42 28.79
CA ARG A 125 -13.13 8.26 28.15
C ARG A 125 -13.51 6.81 27.93
N LEU A 126 -12.57 5.98 27.47
CA LEU A 126 -12.78 4.54 27.32
C LEU A 126 -13.02 3.88 28.67
N GLY A 127 -12.25 4.24 29.70
CA GLY A 127 -12.45 3.76 31.06
C GLY A 127 -13.85 4.09 31.58
N VAL A 128 -14.30 5.34 31.43
CA VAL A 128 -15.66 5.75 31.80
C VAL A 128 -16.71 4.98 30.98
N TRP A 129 -16.52 4.82 29.68
CA TRP A 129 -17.45 4.07 28.84
C TRP A 129 -17.58 2.59 29.25
N LEU A 130 -16.46 1.98 29.68
CA LEU A 130 -16.39 0.60 30.16
C LEU A 130 -16.92 0.39 31.58
N THR A 131 -17.17 1.47 32.34
CA THR A 131 -17.84 1.30 33.65
C THR A 131 -19.30 0.86 33.51
N ASP A 132 -19.92 1.07 32.34
CA ASP A 132 -21.22 0.51 32.01
C ASP A 132 -21.08 -0.98 31.67
N PRO A 133 -21.72 -1.90 32.43
CA PRO A 133 -21.66 -3.34 32.19
C PRO A 133 -22.12 -3.75 30.79
N HIS A 134 -23.05 -3.01 30.18
CA HIS A 134 -23.53 -3.29 28.83
C HIS A 134 -22.44 -3.04 27.78
N ASN A 135 -21.70 -1.94 27.92
CA ASN A 135 -20.62 -1.56 27.01
C ASN A 135 -19.40 -2.49 27.15
N ALA A 136 -19.05 -2.82 28.40
CA ALA A 136 -17.99 -3.78 28.68
C ALA A 136 -18.30 -5.16 28.07
N LYS A 137 -19.55 -5.62 28.19
CA LYS A 137 -20.00 -6.87 27.59
C LYS A 137 -19.92 -6.83 26.05
N ARG A 138 -20.38 -5.74 25.42
CA ARG A 138 -20.26 -5.58 23.94
C ARG A 138 -18.82 -5.65 23.47
N LEU A 139 -17.88 -5.03 24.20
CA LEU A 139 -16.46 -5.10 23.86
C LEU A 139 -15.91 -6.52 24.06
N ALA A 140 -16.28 -7.19 25.16
CA ALA A 140 -15.85 -8.55 25.45
C ALA A 140 -16.37 -9.55 24.40
N ASP A 141 -17.64 -9.45 24.02
CA ASP A 141 -18.25 -10.28 22.98
C ASP A 141 -17.54 -10.05 21.63
N ALA A 142 -17.30 -8.79 21.24
CA ALA A 142 -16.58 -8.48 20.00
C ALA A 142 -15.13 -9.00 20.00
N LEU A 143 -14.44 -8.97 21.14
CA LEU A 143 -13.11 -9.54 21.29
C LEU A 143 -13.14 -11.07 21.25
N ALA A 144 -14.14 -11.70 21.88
CA ALA A 144 -14.33 -13.14 21.84
C ALA A 144 -14.61 -13.63 20.41
N ASP A 145 -15.44 -12.91 19.66
CA ASP A 145 -15.72 -13.18 18.25
C ASP A 145 -14.48 -13.04 17.39
N ALA A 146 -13.67 -11.98 17.60
CA ALA A 146 -12.43 -11.79 16.86
C ALA A 146 -11.41 -12.89 17.15
N VAL A 147 -11.26 -13.29 18.41
CA VAL A 147 -10.39 -14.40 18.80
C VAL A 147 -10.93 -15.72 18.22
N GLY A 148 -12.24 -15.93 18.27
CA GLY A 148 -12.90 -17.09 17.67
C GLY A 148 -12.64 -17.18 16.17
N ALA A 149 -12.81 -16.08 15.44
CA ALA A 149 -12.53 -16.01 14.01
C ALA A 149 -11.05 -16.29 13.68
N VAL A 150 -10.12 -15.83 14.50
CA VAL A 150 -8.69 -16.17 14.33
C VAL A 150 -8.46 -17.67 14.56
N VAL A 151 -9.04 -18.25 15.60
CA VAL A 151 -8.93 -19.68 15.87
C VAL A 151 -9.55 -20.51 14.75
N GLU A 152 -10.72 -20.13 14.26
CA GLU A 152 -11.42 -20.82 13.17
C GLU A 152 -10.62 -20.78 11.86
N VAL A 153 -9.95 -19.65 11.56
CA VAL A 153 -9.02 -19.56 10.42
C VAL A 153 -7.79 -20.44 10.61
N LEU A 154 -7.30 -20.62 11.85
CA LEU A 154 -6.17 -21.50 12.15
C LEU A 154 -6.54 -22.99 12.09
N ASP A 155 -7.76 -23.33 12.48
CA ASP A 155 -8.33 -24.68 12.40
C ASP A 155 -8.86 -25.02 10.99
N ASP A 156 -8.78 -24.09 10.04
CA ASP A 156 -9.20 -24.29 8.67
C ASP A 156 -8.36 -25.41 8.01
N ALA A 157 -9.05 -26.42 7.49
CA ALA A 157 -8.44 -27.56 6.80
C ALA A 157 -7.58 -27.10 5.61
N GLU A 158 -7.90 -25.96 4.97
CA GLU A 158 -7.06 -25.37 3.93
C GLU A 158 -5.71 -24.85 4.49
N LEU A 159 -5.71 -24.28 5.70
CA LEU A 159 -4.50 -23.80 6.35
C LEU A 159 -3.64 -24.98 6.84
N GLN A 160 -4.27 -26.01 7.38
CA GLN A 160 -3.61 -27.24 7.78
C GLN A 160 -2.93 -27.94 6.58
N ALA A 161 -3.64 -28.06 5.45
CA ALA A 161 -3.07 -28.60 4.21
C ALA A 161 -1.96 -27.70 3.63
N GLY A 162 -2.06 -26.38 3.80
CA GLY A 162 -1.00 -25.44 3.44
C GLY A 162 0.28 -25.62 4.26
N ILE A 163 0.13 -25.77 5.58
CA ILE A 163 1.25 -26.03 6.50
C ILE A 163 1.87 -27.40 6.21
N GLU A 164 1.04 -28.43 6.00
CA GLU A 164 1.50 -29.78 5.66
C GLU A 164 2.35 -29.78 4.40
N ARG A 165 1.91 -29.10 3.32
CA ARG A 165 2.71 -28.95 2.09
C ARG A 165 4.03 -28.23 2.33
N VAL A 166 4.05 -27.18 3.15
CA VAL A 166 5.30 -26.46 3.48
C VAL A 166 6.24 -27.35 4.27
N VAL A 167 5.71 -28.17 5.19
CA VAL A 167 6.49 -29.13 5.97
C VAL A 167 7.01 -30.26 5.06
N GLU A 168 6.17 -30.85 4.20
CA GLU A 168 6.58 -31.85 3.22
C GLU A 168 7.67 -31.31 2.29
N ASP A 169 7.45 -30.15 1.66
CA ASP A 169 8.46 -29.49 0.80
C ASP A 169 9.77 -29.25 1.54
N ARG A 170 9.72 -28.96 2.84
CA ARG A 170 10.92 -28.73 3.65
C ARG A 170 11.61 -30.03 4.05
N VAL A 171 10.84 -31.08 4.34
CA VAL A 171 11.32 -32.41 4.70
C VAL A 171 11.92 -33.12 3.49
N GLU A 172 11.29 -33.03 2.31
CA GLU A 172 11.84 -33.59 1.06
C GLU A 172 13.16 -32.94 0.65
N ARG A 173 13.35 -31.65 0.97
CA ARG A 173 14.63 -30.94 0.74
C ARG A 173 15.72 -31.29 1.74
N ILE A 174 15.38 -31.95 2.84
CA ILE A 174 16.35 -32.48 3.78
C ILE A 174 16.65 -33.91 3.34
N ASP A 175 17.85 -34.14 2.80
CA ASP A 175 18.39 -35.49 2.61
C ASP A 175 18.57 -36.15 3.98
N ALA A 176 17.50 -36.74 4.52
CA ALA A 176 17.50 -37.47 5.79
C ALA A 176 18.15 -38.86 5.64
N ALA A 177 18.24 -39.36 4.41
CA ALA A 177 18.80 -40.67 4.07
C ALA A 177 20.21 -40.91 4.64
N PRO A 178 21.19 -39.98 4.56
CA PRO A 178 22.53 -40.19 5.10
C PRO A 178 22.58 -40.18 6.63
N LEU A 179 21.69 -39.41 7.29
CA LEU A 179 21.61 -39.33 8.76
C LEU A 179 21.00 -40.60 9.33
N VAL A 180 19.88 -41.05 8.77
CA VAL A 180 19.22 -42.31 9.14
C VAL A 180 20.13 -43.49 8.80
N ALA A 181 20.77 -43.49 7.62
CA ALA A 181 21.74 -44.52 7.26
C ALA A 181 22.87 -44.60 8.28
N ARG A 182 23.47 -43.49 8.72
CA ARG A 182 24.54 -43.49 9.74
C ARG A 182 24.10 -44.08 11.08
N VAL A 183 22.86 -43.85 11.50
CA VAL A 183 22.31 -44.40 12.75
C VAL A 183 22.07 -45.91 12.61
N VAL A 184 21.49 -46.34 11.49
CA VAL A 184 21.29 -47.76 11.16
C VAL A 184 22.63 -48.49 11.08
N ASP A 185 23.61 -47.91 10.39
CA ASP A 185 24.96 -48.45 10.24
C ASP A 185 25.70 -48.56 11.57
N ALA A 186 25.55 -47.56 12.45
CA ALA A 186 26.13 -47.59 13.80
C ALA A 186 25.50 -48.68 14.66
N SER A 187 24.19 -48.89 14.54
CA SER A 187 23.48 -49.98 15.21
C SER A 187 23.91 -51.35 14.67
N MET A 188 24.08 -51.47 13.35
CA MET A 188 24.59 -52.68 12.69
C MET A 188 26.07 -53.00 13.05
N ARG A 189 26.91 -51.98 13.23
CA ARG A 189 28.30 -52.20 13.68
C ARG A 189 28.41 -52.64 15.14
N SER A 190 27.38 -52.39 15.96
CA SER A 190 27.39 -52.73 17.39
C SER A 190 27.04 -54.21 17.69
N GLY A 191 26.73 -55.03 16.67
CA GLY A 191 26.52 -56.48 16.81
C GLY A 191 25.29 -56.93 17.63
N HIS A 192 24.44 -56.01 18.10
CA HIS A 192 23.28 -56.32 18.95
C HIS A 192 22.23 -57.22 18.27
N HIS A 193 22.16 -57.19 16.96
CA HIS A 193 21.22 -57.96 16.12
C HIS A 193 21.62 -59.44 16.07
N GLN A 194 22.91 -59.78 16.12
CA GLN A 194 23.34 -61.16 16.32
C GLN A 194 22.94 -61.69 17.70
N ARG A 195 23.06 -60.89 18.77
CA ARG A 195 22.67 -61.32 20.13
C ARG A 195 21.16 -61.54 20.28
N LEU A 196 20.34 -60.70 19.63
CA LEU A 196 18.89 -60.89 19.59
C LEU A 196 18.50 -62.12 18.78
N LEU A 197 19.14 -62.34 17.62
CA LEU A 197 18.90 -63.52 16.79
C LEU A 197 19.27 -64.80 17.55
N ASP A 198 20.43 -64.82 18.21
CA ASP A 198 20.86 -65.96 19.04
C ASP A 198 19.88 -66.22 20.19
N SER A 199 19.38 -65.18 20.85
CA SER A 199 18.40 -65.34 21.93
C SER A 199 17.08 -65.92 21.43
N VAL A 200 16.62 -65.50 20.24
CA VAL A 200 15.41 -66.04 19.62
C VAL A 200 15.63 -67.49 19.18
N LEU A 201 16.80 -67.82 18.62
CA LEU A 201 17.14 -69.18 18.23
C LEU A 201 17.24 -70.13 19.42
N VAL A 202 17.84 -69.68 20.53
CA VAL A 202 17.91 -70.45 21.78
C VAL A 202 16.51 -70.62 22.40
N SER A 203 15.67 -69.60 22.32
CA SER A 203 14.29 -69.68 22.83
C SER A 203 13.42 -70.60 21.97
N LEU A 204 13.62 -70.62 20.66
CA LEU A 204 12.98 -71.55 19.72
C LEU A 204 13.48 -72.98 19.90
N ASP A 205 14.78 -73.19 20.14
CA ASP A 205 15.36 -74.50 20.45
C ASP A 205 14.80 -75.06 21.76
N GLY A 206 14.71 -74.22 22.80
CA GLY A 206 14.04 -74.57 24.05
C GLY A 206 12.56 -74.92 23.86
N PHE A 207 11.82 -74.10 23.10
CA PHE A 207 10.40 -74.34 22.81
C PHE A 207 10.16 -75.63 22.01
N LEU A 208 11.03 -75.95 21.05
CA LEU A 208 10.98 -77.18 20.26
C LEU A 208 11.41 -78.41 21.09
N GLY A 209 12.36 -78.24 22.01
CA GLY A 209 12.75 -79.26 22.98
C GLY A 209 11.63 -79.60 23.96
N ASP A 210 10.96 -78.58 24.50
CA ASP A 210 9.88 -78.70 25.48
C ASP A 210 8.59 -79.27 24.87
N ASN A 211 8.33 -79.02 23.57
CA ASN A 211 7.15 -79.51 22.86
C ASN A 211 7.41 -80.81 22.05
N ARG A 212 8.53 -81.50 22.30
CA ARG A 212 8.89 -82.73 21.57
C ARG A 212 7.90 -83.89 21.80
N SER A 213 7.12 -83.86 22.88
CA SER A 213 6.04 -84.82 23.15
C SER A 213 4.74 -84.53 22.40
N THR A 214 4.58 -83.33 21.83
CA THR A 214 3.38 -82.91 21.08
C THR A 214 3.48 -83.22 19.58
N PHE A 215 4.69 -83.42 19.05
CA PHE A 215 4.95 -83.69 17.62
C PHE A 215 5.35 -85.14 17.32
N ARG A 216 4.96 -86.11 18.17
CA ARG A 216 5.09 -87.56 17.89
C ARG A 216 3.73 -88.22 17.72
#